data_AF-X1SXT9-F1
#
_entry.id   AF-X1SXT9-F1
#
_cell.length_a   1.000
_cell.length_b   1.000
_cell.length_c   1.000
_cell.angle_alpha   90.00
_cell.angle_beta   90.00
_cell.angle_gamma   90.00
#
_symmetry.space_group_name_H-M   'P 1'
#
loop_
_entity.id
_entity.type
_entity.pdbx_description
1 polymer ?
#
loop_
_entity_poly.entity_id
_entity_poly.type
_entity_poly.pdbx_seq_one_letter_code
_entity_poly.pdbx_strand_id
1 'polypeptide(L)'
;FLQKLPSKFSYNIFYTLHPLHVFLSALVTTSMYNFYKCGTGKKKCNLGILIFVGYVGSIGIATLSDSVIPYLGEILLDLPHREIHLGFIEEWWLVNPLALFGIGIAFLKPSTKFPHFGHVLLSTWASLFHIIMALGQTLNWFTCIGIFIFLFLSVWLPCCVSDIVFPLLFVKTPEN
;
A
#
# COMPACT_ATOMS: atom_id res chain seq x y z
N PHE A 1 0.42 3.97 30.59
CA PHE A 1 1.79 3.52 30.32
C PHE A 1 2.27 3.83 28.88
N LEU A 2 1.39 3.90 27.87
CA LEU A 2 1.78 4.18 26.46
C LEU A 2 1.71 5.66 26.02
N GLN A 3 1.43 6.61 26.91
CA GLN A 3 1.11 8.01 26.56
C GLN A 3 2.29 8.89 26.09
N LYS A 4 3.50 8.34 25.98
CA LYS A 4 4.68 9.06 25.48
C LYS A 4 5.55 8.15 24.62
N LEU A 5 5.00 7.61 23.54
CA LEU A 5 5.88 7.14 22.47
C LEU A 5 6.40 8.37 21.74
N PRO A 6 7.73 8.59 21.68
CA PRO A 6 8.29 9.76 21.01
C PRO A 6 7.90 9.70 19.52
N SER A 7 7.65 10.86 18.90
CA SER A 7 7.40 10.99 17.44
C SER A 7 8.39 10.19 16.58
N LYS A 8 9.62 10.05 17.08
CA LYS A 8 10.69 9.21 16.51
C LYS A 8 10.33 7.72 16.35
N PHE A 9 9.47 7.16 17.21
CA PHE A 9 9.06 5.76 17.14
C PHE A 9 8.01 5.52 16.04
N SER A 10 6.99 6.38 15.96
CA SER A 10 6.02 6.38 14.85
C SER A 10 6.73 6.57 13.50
N TYR A 11 7.67 7.52 13.46
CA TYR A 11 8.53 7.77 12.31
C TYR A 11 9.33 6.52 11.93
N ASN A 12 10.03 5.88 12.87
CA ASN A 12 10.78 4.65 12.58
C ASN A 12 9.91 3.48 12.11
N ILE A 13 8.70 3.34 12.66
CA ILE A 13 7.75 2.31 12.21
C ILE A 13 7.30 2.57 10.77
N PHE A 14 6.97 3.82 10.45
CA PHE A 14 6.62 4.20 9.08
C PHE A 14 7.76 3.89 8.11
N TYR A 15 8.97 4.35 8.41
CA TYR A 15 10.17 4.19 7.56
C TYR A 15 10.63 2.72 7.43
N THR A 16 10.17 1.82 8.29
CA THR A 16 10.48 0.38 8.18
C THR A 16 9.36 -0.42 7.53
N LEU A 17 8.10 -0.10 7.82
CA LEU A 17 6.94 -0.80 7.28
C LEU A 17 6.55 -0.31 5.88
N HIS A 18 6.76 0.96 5.56
CA HIS A 18 6.40 1.52 4.25
C HIS A 18 7.17 0.86 3.09
N PRO A 19 8.51 0.70 3.14
CA PRO A 19 9.22 -0.01 2.08
C PRO A 19 8.79 -1.47 1.93
N LEU A 20 8.49 -2.14 3.05
CA LEU A 20 7.99 -3.52 3.04
C LEU A 20 6.58 -3.60 2.44
N HIS A 21 5.70 -2.65 2.77
CA HIS A 21 4.38 -2.51 2.19
C HIS A 21 4.46 -2.32 0.67
N VAL A 22 5.30 -1.38 0.20
CA VAL A 22 5.50 -1.12 -1.23
C VAL A 22 6.03 -2.37 -1.95
N PHE A 23 7.01 -3.07 -1.36
CA PHE A 23 7.52 -4.33 -1.90
C PHE A 23 6.42 -5.38 -2.07
N LEU A 24 5.61 -5.60 -1.03
CA LEU A 24 4.55 -6.60 -1.08
C LEU A 24 3.43 -6.20 -2.04
N SER A 25 3.04 -4.93 -2.08
CA SER A 25 2.05 -4.41 -3.05
C SER A 25 2.55 -4.58 -4.48
N ALA A 26 3.81 -4.24 -4.77
CA ALA A 26 4.42 -4.43 -6.08
C ALA A 26 4.43 -5.91 -6.48
N LEU A 27 4.75 -6.79 -5.55
CA LEU A 27 4.72 -8.24 -5.75
C LEU A 27 3.31 -8.74 -6.09
N VAL A 28 2.27 -8.34 -5.34
CA VAL A 28 0.88 -8.77 -5.60
C VAL A 28 0.36 -8.22 -6.91
N THR A 29 0.44 -6.90 -7.09
CA THR A 29 -0.08 -6.18 -8.25
C THR A 29 0.51 -6.75 -9.53
N THR A 30 1.83 -6.96 -9.55
CA THR A 30 2.53 -7.57 -10.68
C THR A 30 2.16 -9.03 -10.86
N SER A 31 2.03 -9.79 -9.77
CA SER A 31 1.65 -11.21 -9.83
C SER A 31 0.25 -11.38 -10.40
N MET A 32 -0.70 -10.50 -10.04
CA MET A 32 -2.05 -10.49 -10.57
C MET A 32 -2.04 -10.29 -12.08
N TYR A 33 -1.32 -9.28 -12.57
CA TYR A 33 -1.16 -9.06 -14.01
C TYR A 33 -0.50 -10.27 -14.70
N ASN A 34 0.58 -10.82 -14.11
CA ASN A 34 1.32 -11.95 -14.66
C ASN A 34 0.43 -13.21 -14.79
N PHE A 35 -0.37 -13.52 -13.77
CA PHE A 35 -1.28 -14.68 -13.79
C PHE A 35 -2.28 -14.61 -14.94
N TYR A 36 -2.90 -13.45 -15.17
CA TYR A 36 -3.95 -13.31 -16.16
C TYR A 36 -3.43 -13.04 -17.58
N LYS A 37 -2.29 -12.36 -17.73
CA LYS A 37 -1.76 -12.00 -19.05
C LYS A 37 -0.72 -12.98 -19.58
N CYS A 38 0.10 -13.55 -18.71
CA CYS A 38 1.28 -14.32 -19.09
C CYS A 38 1.14 -15.82 -18.75
N GLY A 39 0.03 -16.22 -18.12
CA GLY A 39 -0.34 -17.61 -17.84
C GLY A 39 -0.80 -18.41 -19.09
N THR A 40 -0.36 -19.68 -19.16
CA THR A 40 -0.69 -20.71 -20.18
C THR A 40 -0.15 -20.50 -21.60
N GLY A 41 0.98 -19.83 -21.75
CA GLY A 41 1.76 -19.98 -22.98
C GLY A 41 2.59 -18.78 -23.41
N LYS A 42 3.42 -18.23 -22.51
CA LYS A 42 4.68 -17.44 -22.70
C LYS A 42 4.85 -16.49 -23.90
N LYS A 43 3.85 -16.22 -24.74
CA LYS A 43 4.10 -15.64 -26.07
C LYS A 43 3.93 -14.14 -26.17
N LYS A 44 3.36 -13.42 -25.19
CA LYS A 44 3.34 -11.93 -25.21
C LYS A 44 3.26 -11.31 -23.80
N CYS A 45 4.17 -11.66 -22.89
CA CYS A 45 4.33 -10.88 -21.66
C CYS A 45 5.09 -9.59 -22.02
N ASN A 46 4.37 -8.48 -22.22
CA ASN A 46 5.03 -7.19 -22.47
C ASN A 46 5.66 -6.72 -21.16
N LEU A 47 6.98 -6.89 -21.05
CA LEU A 47 7.74 -6.57 -19.84
C LEU A 47 7.60 -5.10 -19.45
N GLY A 48 7.47 -4.18 -20.42
CA GLY A 48 7.24 -2.76 -20.14
C GLY A 48 5.91 -2.51 -19.43
N ILE A 49 4.83 -3.17 -19.88
CA ILE A 49 3.52 -3.07 -19.22
C ILE A 49 3.57 -3.72 -17.84
N LEU A 50 4.26 -4.86 -17.70
CA LEU A 50 4.41 -5.55 -16.42
C LEU A 50 5.09 -4.65 -15.37
N ILE A 51 6.21 -4.01 -15.74
CA ILE A 51 6.92 -3.07 -14.87
C ILE A 51 6.03 -1.87 -14.58
N PHE A 52 5.37 -1.31 -15.59
CA PHE A 52 4.47 -0.16 -15.42
C PHE A 52 3.34 -0.46 -14.43
N VAL A 53 2.62 -1.57 -14.62
CA VAL A 53 1.51 -1.96 -13.74
C VAL A 53 2.00 -2.21 -12.33
N GLY A 54 3.10 -2.95 -12.16
CA GLY A 54 3.67 -3.21 -10.85
C GLY A 54 4.12 -1.95 -10.13
N TYR A 55 4.77 -1.03 -10.84
CA TYR A 55 5.34 0.19 -10.25
C TYR A 55 4.27 1.23 -9.95
N VAL A 56 3.41 1.54 -10.92
CA VAL A 56 2.34 2.54 -10.74
C VAL A 56 1.29 2.04 -9.75
N GLY A 57 0.91 0.77 -9.81
CA GLY A 57 -0.05 0.20 -8.87
C GLY A 57 0.50 0.19 -7.44
N SER A 58 1.77 -0.15 -7.22
CA SER A 58 2.33 -0.15 -5.86
C SER A 58 2.62 1.25 -5.33
N ILE A 59 3.41 2.06 -6.03
CA ILE A 59 3.83 3.38 -5.54
C ILE A 59 2.68 4.37 -5.54
N GLY A 60 1.83 4.34 -6.57
CA GLY A 60 0.67 5.23 -6.63
C GLY A 60 -0.27 5.01 -5.45
N ILE A 61 -0.46 3.76 -5.07
CA ILE A 61 -1.37 3.40 -3.97
C ILE A 61 -0.73 3.64 -2.63
N ALA A 62 0.52 3.26 -2.43
CA ALA A 62 1.25 3.60 -1.22
C ALA A 62 1.27 5.11 -0.99
N THR A 63 1.45 5.91 -2.05
CA THR A 63 1.35 7.38 -1.95
C THR A 63 -0.06 7.83 -1.57
N LEU A 64 -1.09 7.24 -2.17
CA LEU A 64 -2.48 7.58 -1.84
C LEU A 64 -2.84 7.23 -0.39
N SER A 65 -2.58 5.98 0.03
CA SER A 65 -2.97 5.47 1.35
C SER A 65 -2.12 6.04 2.48
N ASP A 66 -0.82 6.23 2.25
CA ASP A 66 0.13 6.52 3.33
C ASP A 66 0.43 8.03 3.44
N SER A 67 0.16 8.80 2.38
CA SER A 67 0.48 10.24 2.34
C SER A 67 -0.75 11.10 2.08
N VAL A 68 -1.49 10.84 0.99
CA VAL A 68 -2.57 11.75 0.55
C VAL A 68 -3.80 11.64 1.45
N ILE A 69 -4.29 10.44 1.73
CA ILE A 69 -5.48 10.25 2.56
C ILE A 69 -5.24 10.72 4.01
N PRO A 70 -4.10 10.41 4.67
CA PRO A 70 -3.77 10.95 5.98
C PRO A 70 -3.72 12.48 5.98
N TYR A 71 -3.05 13.10 5.01
CA TYR A 71 -2.98 14.56 4.87
C TYR A 71 -4.37 15.21 4.70
N LEU A 72 -5.25 14.60 3.90
CA LEU A 72 -6.65 15.06 3.79
C LEU A 72 -7.41 14.93 5.11
N GLY A 73 -7.14 13.86 5.88
CA GLY A 73 -7.67 13.69 7.24
C GLY A 73 -7.19 14.79 8.20
N GLU A 74 -5.91 15.15 8.15
CA GLU A 74 -5.34 16.24 8.93
C GLU A 74 -5.96 17.60 8.59
N ILE A 75 -6.22 17.86 7.29
CA ILE A 75 -6.94 19.06 6.85
C ILE A 75 -8.38 19.08 7.40
N LEU A 76 -9.10 17.97 7.24
CA LEU A 76 -10.51 17.88 7.63
C LEU A 76 -10.70 18.04 9.15
N LEU A 77 -9.75 17.54 9.94
CA LEU A 77 -9.74 17.61 11.40
C LEU A 77 -9.10 18.89 11.95
N ASP A 78 -8.70 19.81 11.07
CA ASP A 78 -8.03 21.07 11.42
C ASP A 78 -6.80 20.89 12.33
N LEU A 79 -6.01 19.83 12.09
CA LEU A 79 -4.87 19.51 12.95
C LEU A 79 -3.69 20.47 12.70
N PRO A 80 -2.93 20.83 13.75
CA PRO A 80 -1.70 21.61 13.62
C PRO A 80 -0.57 20.73 13.04
N HIS A 81 0.26 21.29 12.16
CA HIS A 81 1.37 20.63 11.44
C HIS A 81 0.94 19.64 10.36
N ARG A 82 0.30 20.14 9.30
CA ARG A 82 -0.10 19.35 8.13
C ARG A 82 1.08 19.21 7.18
N GLU A 83 1.60 18.00 7.03
CA GLU A 83 2.75 17.73 6.16
C GLU A 83 2.43 16.53 5.26
N ILE A 84 2.78 16.64 3.98
CA ILE A 84 2.64 15.54 3.04
C ILE A 84 4.00 14.86 2.88
N HIS A 85 4.09 13.60 3.32
CA HIS A 85 5.32 12.82 3.24
C HIS A 85 5.27 11.89 2.04
N LEU A 86 6.03 12.19 0.98
CA LEU A 86 6.03 11.38 -0.24
C LEU A 86 7.18 10.36 -0.20
N GLY A 87 6.89 9.15 0.29
CA GLY A 87 7.91 8.11 0.53
C GLY A 87 8.75 7.75 -0.70
N PHE A 88 8.18 7.79 -1.91
CA PHE A 88 8.94 7.51 -3.14
C PHE A 88 9.94 8.63 -3.53
N ILE A 89 9.82 9.82 -2.94
CA ILE A 89 10.74 10.95 -3.11
C ILE A 89 11.71 11.01 -1.93
N GLU A 90 11.19 11.00 -0.71
CA GLU A 90 11.98 11.11 0.53
C GLU A 90 12.91 9.91 0.72
N GLU A 91 12.41 8.71 0.44
CA GLU A 91 13.12 7.44 0.56
C GLU A 91 13.28 6.75 -0.79
N TRP A 92 13.43 7.53 -1.86
CA TRP A 92 13.49 7.02 -3.23
C TRP A 92 14.51 5.88 -3.42
N TRP A 93 15.63 5.92 -2.67
CA TRP A 93 16.72 4.96 -2.73
C TRP A 93 16.35 3.58 -2.15
N LEU A 94 15.32 3.51 -1.29
CA LEU A 94 14.85 2.27 -0.69
C LEU A 94 13.53 1.83 -1.31
N VAL A 95 12.57 2.76 -1.41
CA VAL A 95 11.21 2.48 -1.91
C VAL A 95 11.23 2.03 -3.36
N ASN A 96 11.92 2.73 -4.26
CA ASN A 96 11.93 2.38 -5.69
C ASN A 96 12.64 1.04 -5.95
N PRO A 97 13.84 0.77 -5.38
CA PRO A 97 14.47 -0.53 -5.55
C PRO A 97 13.64 -1.68 -4.97
N LEU A 98 12.98 -1.51 -3.82
CA LEU A 98 12.10 -2.54 -3.27
C LEU A 98 10.87 -2.78 -4.14
N ALA A 99 10.27 -1.73 -4.71
CA ALA A 99 9.19 -1.87 -5.69
C ALA A 99 9.66 -2.70 -6.90
N LEU A 100 10.79 -2.32 -7.51
CA LEU A 100 11.35 -3.05 -8.65
C LEU A 100 11.73 -4.49 -8.30
N PHE A 101 12.22 -4.73 -7.08
CA PHE A 101 12.54 -6.07 -6.60
C PHE A 101 11.27 -6.94 -6.46
N GLY A 102 10.18 -6.38 -5.92
CA GLY A 102 8.88 -7.05 -5.86
C GLY A 102 8.36 -7.43 -7.25
N ILE A 103 8.48 -6.51 -8.22
CA ILE A 103 8.14 -6.77 -9.63
C ILE A 103 8.98 -7.91 -10.20
N GLY A 104 10.29 -7.91 -9.94
CA GLY A 104 11.21 -8.96 -10.39
C GLY A 104 10.85 -10.33 -9.84
N ILE A 105 10.53 -10.43 -8.54
CA ILE A 105 10.07 -11.68 -7.93
C ILE A 105 8.74 -12.13 -8.55
N ALA A 106 7.79 -11.21 -8.73
CA ALA A 106 6.50 -11.52 -9.35
C ALA A 106 6.63 -12.04 -10.78
N PHE A 107 7.61 -11.53 -11.54
CA PHE A 107 7.91 -12.01 -12.88
C PHE A 107 8.39 -13.47 -12.89
N LEU A 108 9.26 -13.84 -11.95
CA LEU A 108 9.84 -15.19 -11.87
C LEU A 108 8.89 -16.20 -11.22
N LYS A 109 8.23 -15.81 -10.13
CA LYS A 109 7.38 -16.67 -9.30
C LYS A 109 6.18 -15.86 -8.78
N PRO A 110 5.15 -15.66 -9.63
CA PRO A 110 3.98 -14.89 -9.23
C PRO A 110 3.27 -15.53 -8.03
N SER A 111 2.86 -14.71 -7.06
CA SER A 111 2.13 -15.12 -5.86
C SER A 111 1.27 -13.96 -5.36
N THR A 112 -0.03 -14.19 -5.19
CA THR A 112 -0.98 -13.15 -4.78
C THR A 112 -1.46 -13.32 -3.34
N LYS A 113 -1.82 -14.53 -2.91
CA LYS A 113 -2.53 -14.72 -1.62
C LYS A 113 -1.74 -14.27 -0.39
N PHE A 114 -0.52 -14.80 -0.21
CA PHE A 114 0.30 -14.45 0.96
C PHE A 114 0.77 -12.99 0.91
N PRO A 115 1.29 -12.47 -0.21
CA PRO A 115 1.70 -11.07 -0.28
C PRO A 115 0.53 -10.08 -0.13
N HIS A 116 -0.68 -10.44 -0.62
CA HIS A 116 -1.88 -9.61 -0.45
C HIS A 116 -2.29 -9.52 1.01
N PHE A 117 -2.44 -10.68 1.67
CA PHE A 117 -2.75 -10.72 3.09
C PHE A 117 -1.70 -9.97 3.93
N GLY A 118 -0.42 -10.21 3.63
CA GLY A 118 0.69 -9.59 4.34
C GLY A 118 0.66 -8.07 4.27
N HIS A 119 0.54 -7.47 3.09
CA HIS A 119 0.59 -6.02 2.98
C HIS A 119 -0.67 -5.34 3.55
N VAL A 120 -1.88 -5.89 3.34
CA VAL A 120 -3.11 -5.31 3.92
C VAL A 120 -3.04 -5.34 5.45
N LEU A 121 -2.59 -6.46 6.04
CA LEU A 121 -2.45 -6.59 7.48
C LEU A 121 -1.43 -5.59 8.03
N LEU A 122 -0.23 -5.52 7.43
CA LEU A 122 0.84 -4.62 7.86
C LEU A 122 0.40 -3.16 7.79
N SER A 123 -0.25 -2.73 6.71
CA SER A 123 -0.77 -1.37 6.57
C SER A 123 -1.86 -1.08 7.59
N THR A 124 -2.81 -2.01 7.77
CA THR A 124 -3.89 -1.84 8.76
C THR A 124 -3.32 -1.71 10.17
N TRP A 125 -2.33 -2.52 10.54
CA TRP A 125 -1.67 -2.43 11.83
C TRP A 125 -0.90 -1.13 11.99
N ALA A 126 -0.11 -0.71 10.99
CA ALA A 126 0.65 0.53 11.05
C ALA A 126 -0.28 1.73 11.28
N SER A 127 -1.33 1.87 10.47
CA SER A 127 -2.32 2.94 10.60
C SER A 127 -3.09 2.86 11.92
N LEU A 128 -3.48 1.67 12.37
CA LEU A 128 -4.18 1.50 13.65
C LEU A 128 -3.29 1.91 14.83
N PHE A 129 -2.03 1.50 14.86
CA PHE A 129 -1.09 1.91 15.91
C PHE A 129 -0.90 3.43 15.89
N HIS A 130 -0.75 4.04 14.71
CA HIS A 130 -0.63 5.49 14.58
C HIS A 130 -1.85 6.22 15.16
N ILE A 131 -3.07 5.77 14.81
CA ILE A 131 -4.32 6.38 15.29
C ILE A 131 -4.48 6.21 16.80
N ILE A 132 -4.25 5.01 17.34
CA ILE A 132 -4.34 4.77 18.79
C ILE A 132 -3.33 5.63 19.56
N MET A 133 -2.10 5.76 19.04
CA MET A 133 -1.08 6.63 19.63
C MET A 133 -1.48 8.10 19.58
N ALA A 134 -2.02 8.57 18.45
CA ALA A 134 -2.44 9.96 18.25
C ALA A 134 -3.64 10.34 19.13
N LEU A 135 -4.62 9.43 19.29
CA LEU A 135 -5.76 9.64 20.18
C LEU A 135 -5.31 9.82 21.64
N GLY A 136 -4.45 8.95 22.15
CA GLY A 136 -3.92 9.05 23.53
C GLY A 136 -4.96 8.85 24.66
N GLN A 137 -6.18 8.43 24.30
CA GLN A 137 -7.33 8.23 25.20
C GLN A 137 -7.86 6.79 25.12
N THR A 138 -8.77 6.43 26.03
CA THR A 138 -9.49 5.15 25.97
C THR A 138 -10.43 5.10 24.77
N LEU A 139 -10.44 3.96 24.05
CA LEU A 139 -11.31 3.77 22.90
C LEU A 139 -12.77 3.56 23.34
N ASN A 140 -13.68 4.39 22.84
CA ASN A 140 -15.13 4.17 22.97
C ASN A 140 -15.65 3.50 21.68
N TRP A 141 -16.82 2.86 21.76
CA TRP A 141 -17.48 2.18 20.64
C TRP A 141 -17.60 3.06 19.38
N PHE A 142 -17.97 4.34 19.54
CA PHE A 142 -18.06 5.29 18.43
C PHE A 142 -16.70 5.56 17.78
N THR A 143 -15.63 5.70 18.58
CA THR A 143 -14.28 5.89 18.09
C THR A 143 -13.81 4.66 17.31
N CYS A 144 -14.11 3.45 17.79
CA CYS A 144 -13.79 2.21 17.08
C CYS A 144 -14.48 2.13 15.70
N ILE A 145 -15.75 2.53 15.60
CA ILE A 145 -16.47 2.60 14.33
C ILE A 145 -15.79 3.61 13.38
N GLY A 146 -15.45 4.79 13.89
CA GLY A 146 -14.74 5.81 13.11
C GLY A 146 -13.40 5.31 12.58
N ILE A 147 -12.60 4.67 13.44
CA ILE A 147 -11.31 4.06 13.07
C ILE A 147 -11.51 2.98 12.00
N PHE A 148 -12.51 2.11 12.16
CA PHE A 148 -12.78 1.06 11.19
C PHE A 148 -13.14 1.65 9.81
N ILE A 149 -14.06 2.62 9.76
CA ILE A 149 -14.45 3.28 8.51
C ILE A 149 -13.23 3.96 7.89
N PHE A 150 -12.43 4.67 8.69
CA PHE A 150 -11.22 5.31 8.23
C PHE A 150 -10.23 4.30 7.63
N LEU A 151 -9.90 3.21 8.33
CA LEU A 151 -8.98 2.17 7.83
C LEU A 151 -9.52 1.48 6.57
N PHE A 152 -10.83 1.24 6.51
CA PHE A 152 -11.45 0.64 5.33
C PHE A 152 -11.29 1.53 4.10
N LEU A 153 -11.54 2.84 4.25
CA LEU A 153 -11.43 3.80 3.15
C LEU A 153 -9.99 4.16 2.80
N SER A 154 -9.11 4.27 3.80
CA SER A 154 -7.72 4.72 3.63
C SER A 154 -6.76 3.61 3.24
N VAL A 155 -7.02 2.38 3.67
CA VAL A 155 -6.10 1.25 3.45
C VAL A 155 -6.77 0.20 2.58
N TRP A 156 -7.90 -0.36 3.00
CA TRP A 156 -8.44 -1.57 2.36
C TRP A 156 -8.95 -1.30 0.95
N LEU A 157 -9.76 -0.26 0.76
CA LEU A 157 -10.30 0.11 -0.53
C LEU A 157 -9.17 0.41 -1.54
N PRO A 158 -8.22 1.32 -1.27
CA PRO A 158 -7.14 1.58 -2.22
C PRO A 158 -6.29 0.32 -2.45
N CYS A 159 -5.83 -0.37 -1.39
CA CYS A 159 -4.99 -1.57 -1.54
C CYS A 159 -5.66 -2.66 -2.40
N CYS A 160 -6.94 -2.95 -2.18
CA CYS A 160 -7.69 -3.93 -2.99
C CYS A 160 -7.88 -3.47 -4.43
N VAL A 161 -8.16 -2.19 -4.65
CA VAL A 161 -8.28 -1.62 -6.00
C VAL A 161 -6.95 -1.72 -6.74
N SER A 162 -5.83 -1.46 -6.07
CA SER A 162 -4.49 -1.64 -6.64
C SER A 162 -4.21 -3.08 -7.01
N ASP A 163 -4.38 -3.99 -6.06
CA ASP A 163 -3.85 -5.33 -6.19
C ASP A 163 -4.67 -6.19 -7.15
N ILE A 164 -5.95 -5.85 -7.33
CA ILE A 164 -6.92 -6.64 -8.08
C ILE A 164 -7.40 -5.86 -9.30
N VAL A 165 -8.05 -4.72 -9.10
CA VAL A 165 -8.76 -4.03 -10.19
C VAL A 165 -7.77 -3.46 -11.19
N PHE A 166 -6.76 -2.73 -10.73
CA PHE A 166 -5.82 -2.01 -11.59
C PHE A 166 -5.05 -2.94 -12.57
N PRO A 167 -4.41 -4.05 -12.14
CA PRO A 167 -3.78 -5.03 -13.02
C PRO A 167 -4.72 -5.60 -14.08
N LEU A 168 -5.96 -5.88 -13.71
CA LEU A 168 -6.94 -6.48 -14.60
C LEU A 168 -7.41 -5.52 -15.70
N LEU A 169 -7.32 -4.19 -15.51
CA LEU A 169 -7.59 -3.21 -16.57
C LEU A 169 -6.64 -3.37 -17.78
N PHE A 170 -5.46 -3.94 -17.57
CA PHE A 170 -4.47 -4.17 -18.63
C PHE A 170 -4.56 -5.57 -19.24
N VAL A 171 -5.50 -6.39 -18.78
CA VAL A 171 -5.79 -7.70 -19.34
C VAL A 171 -6.92 -7.54 -20.36
N LYS A 172 -6.58 -7.62 -21.66
CA LYS A 172 -7.59 -7.73 -22.73
C LYS A 172 -8.52 -8.90 -22.44
N THR A 173 -9.81 -8.63 -22.39
CA THR A 173 -10.87 -9.64 -22.49
C THR A 173 -10.78 -10.29 -23.88
N PRO A 174 -10.84 -11.63 -24.00
CA PRO A 174 -10.99 -12.24 -25.32
C PRO A 174 -12.27 -11.71 -25.96
N GLU A 175 -12.16 -11.16 -27.17
CA GLU A 175 -13.32 -10.90 -28.02
C GLU A 175 -13.99 -12.25 -28.30
N ASN A 176 -15.26 -12.39 -27.87
CA ASN A 176 -16.11 -13.53 -28.21
C ASN A 176 -16.63 -13.38 -29.64
#